data_AF-N9R366-F1
#
_entry.id   AF-N9R366-F1
#
_cell.length_a   1.000
_cell.length_b   1.000
_cell.length_c   1.000
_cell.angle_alpha   90.00
_cell.angle_beta   90.00
_cell.angle_gamma   90.00
#
_symmetry.space_group_name_H-M   'P 1'
#
loop_
_entity.id
_entity.type
_entity.pdbx_description
1 polymer ?
#
loop_
_entity_poly.entity_id
_entity_poly.type
_entity_poly.pdbx_seq_one_letter_code
_entity_poly.pdbx_strand_id
1 'polypeptide(L)'
;MKGYYLAALCAGLLLGGCASSQTVSKQAHHTTSAESGAATDVAIAAAADQDDSQYGGIKKQYVVKACKVTIYNDGPIQMVNEKTGQPCNAPIPKDHQFSKSTRTYQENGCTITEFAAADGSGDAMMDCSQKK
;
A
#
# COMPACT_ATOMS: atom_id res chain seq x y z
N MET A 1 10.53 29.32 50.23
CA MET A 1 9.32 30.05 50.74
C MET A 1 8.35 30.14 49.55
N LYS A 2 7.12 29.60 49.62
CA LYS A 2 5.82 30.35 49.77
C LYS A 2 5.67 31.50 48.75
N GLY A 3 4.69 31.62 47.84
CA GLY A 3 3.50 30.82 47.42
C GLY A 3 3.15 31.24 45.96
N TYR A 4 1.91 31.38 45.43
CA TYR A 4 0.51 31.20 45.89
C TYR A 4 -0.38 30.91 44.63
N TYR A 5 -1.06 29.76 44.49
CA TYR A 5 -2.48 29.41 44.80
C TYR A 5 -3.51 29.49 43.62
N LEU A 6 -4.62 28.74 43.78
CA LEU A 6 -5.85 28.62 42.92
C LEU A 6 -5.66 27.80 41.62
N ALA A 7 -6.15 26.57 41.43
CA ALA A 7 -7.29 25.79 41.95
C ALA A 7 -8.68 26.14 41.37
N ALA A 8 -9.15 25.28 40.45
CA ALA A 8 -10.55 25.13 40.06
C ALA A 8 -10.81 23.65 39.67
N LEU A 9 -11.49 22.92 40.56
CA LEU A 9 -12.00 21.55 40.37
C LEU A 9 -13.48 21.53 40.75
N CYS A 10 -14.15 20.39 40.52
CA CYS A 10 -15.60 20.12 40.63
C CYS A 10 -16.41 20.56 39.40
N ALA A 11 -17.52 19.91 38.99
CA ALA A 11 -18.14 18.58 39.23
C ALA A 11 -19.33 18.50 38.21
N GLY A 12 -19.99 17.39 37.86
CA GLY A 12 -19.99 15.98 38.24
C GLY A 12 -21.40 15.38 37.96
N LEU A 13 -21.53 14.04 37.84
CA LEU A 13 -22.80 13.26 37.75
C LEU A 13 -23.63 13.46 36.45
N LEU A 14 -24.46 12.53 35.91
CA LEU A 14 -25.13 11.29 36.37
C LEU A 14 -24.99 10.20 35.26
N LEU A 15 -24.74 8.91 35.48
CA LEU A 15 -25.54 7.80 36.07
C LEU A 15 -26.80 7.34 35.27
N GLY A 16 -26.79 6.08 34.82
CA GLY A 16 -27.91 5.29 34.27
C GLY A 16 -27.91 5.13 32.73
N GLY A 17 -28.23 3.98 32.11
CA GLY A 17 -28.55 2.63 32.60
C GLY A 17 -28.93 1.70 31.43
N CYS A 18 -28.79 0.38 31.55
CA CYS A 18 -29.12 -0.58 30.48
C CYS A 18 -30.61 -0.97 30.47
N ALA A 19 -31.28 -0.97 29.31
CA ALA A 19 -32.44 -1.83 29.01
C ALA A 19 -32.81 -1.81 27.51
N SER A 20 -33.19 -2.98 26.97
CA SER A 20 -33.78 -3.14 25.63
C SER A 20 -35.31 -3.00 25.69
N SER A 21 -35.96 -2.45 24.65
CA SER A 21 -37.20 -2.99 24.03
C SER A 21 -37.82 -2.09 22.94
N GLN A 22 -38.71 -2.68 22.14
CA GLN A 22 -39.32 -2.13 20.92
C GLN A 22 -40.74 -1.59 21.13
N THR A 23 -41.14 -0.56 20.38
CA THR A 23 -42.53 -0.27 19.89
C THR A 23 -42.43 0.93 18.92
N VAL A 24 -42.76 0.88 17.63
CA VAL A 24 -43.98 0.52 16.87
C VAL A 24 -45.07 1.61 16.87
N SER A 25 -45.52 1.97 15.64
CA SER A 25 -46.62 2.88 15.26
C SER A 25 -46.32 4.40 15.29
N LYS A 26 -46.75 5.22 14.29
CA LYS A 26 -47.57 4.94 13.08
C LYS A 26 -47.50 6.06 12.02
N GLN A 27 -47.59 5.67 10.73
CA GLN A 27 -48.19 6.40 9.58
C GLN A 27 -47.62 7.79 9.17
N ALA A 28 -47.66 8.22 7.90
CA ALA A 28 -48.23 7.66 6.66
C ALA A 28 -47.28 7.98 5.47
N HIS A 29 -46.89 6.99 4.66
CA HIS A 29 -47.53 6.63 3.38
C HIS A 29 -47.43 7.67 2.25
N HIS A 30 -46.44 7.50 1.38
CA HIS A 30 -46.63 7.70 -0.06
C HIS A 30 -45.87 6.62 -0.84
N THR A 31 -46.63 5.76 -1.51
CA THR A 31 -46.21 4.91 -2.64
C THR A 31 -46.44 5.73 -3.94
N THR A 32 -45.91 5.45 -5.14
CA THR A 32 -45.47 4.22 -5.84
C THR A 32 -44.43 4.53 -6.96
N SER A 33 -43.80 3.47 -7.50
CA SER A 33 -43.31 3.29 -8.89
C SER A 33 -42.25 4.22 -9.54
N ALA A 34 -41.04 3.66 -9.64
CA ALA A 34 -40.23 3.46 -10.87
C ALA A 34 -40.46 4.35 -12.12
N GLU A 35 -39.42 5.10 -12.54
CA GLU A 35 -38.51 4.74 -13.65
C GLU A 35 -37.54 5.90 -14.01
N SER A 36 -36.34 5.55 -14.51
CA SER A 36 -35.42 6.35 -15.33
C SER A 36 -34.92 7.74 -14.84
N GLY A 37 -33.60 7.90 -14.73
CA GLY A 37 -32.96 9.22 -14.55
C GLY A 37 -31.46 9.12 -14.20
N ALA A 38 -30.58 9.40 -15.16
CA ALA A 38 -29.15 9.22 -15.00
C ALA A 38 -28.48 10.26 -14.09
N ALA A 39 -27.61 9.79 -13.19
CA ALA A 39 -26.41 10.48 -12.72
C ALA A 39 -25.47 9.48 -12.03
N THR A 40 -24.66 8.75 -12.81
CA THR A 40 -23.55 7.97 -12.26
C THR A 40 -22.43 8.93 -11.87
N ASP A 41 -22.55 9.53 -10.68
CA ASP A 41 -21.50 10.37 -10.11
C ASP A 41 -20.36 9.47 -9.60
N VAL A 42 -19.59 8.94 -10.56
CA VAL A 42 -18.33 8.22 -10.29
C VAL A 42 -17.32 9.27 -9.88
N ALA A 43 -17.40 9.64 -8.61
CA ALA A 43 -16.46 10.54 -7.97
C ALA A 43 -15.06 9.93 -8.07
N ILE A 44 -14.29 10.50 -8.99
CA ILE A 44 -12.83 10.67 -8.99
C ILE A 44 -12.11 9.44 -8.43
N ALA A 45 -11.57 8.62 -9.35
CA ALA A 45 -10.56 7.66 -9.00
C ALA A 45 -9.49 8.37 -8.16
N ALA A 46 -9.40 8.00 -6.88
CA ALA A 46 -8.28 8.38 -6.06
C ALA A 46 -7.05 7.85 -6.79
N ALA A 47 -6.28 8.77 -7.39
CA ALA A 47 -4.88 8.51 -7.62
C ALA A 47 -4.34 8.20 -6.23
N ALA A 48 -4.18 6.91 -5.95
CA ALA A 48 -3.48 6.48 -4.77
C ALA A 48 -2.11 7.13 -4.88
N ASP A 49 -1.88 8.13 -4.03
CA ASP A 49 -0.56 8.60 -3.68
C ASP A 49 0.07 7.38 -3.00
N GLN A 50 0.63 6.50 -3.84
CA GLN A 50 1.29 5.32 -3.36
C GLN A 50 2.51 5.85 -2.63
N ASP A 51 2.58 5.52 -1.35
CA ASP A 51 3.71 5.92 -0.51
C ASP A 51 4.94 5.13 -0.96
N ASP A 52 5.53 5.58 -2.07
CA ASP A 52 6.66 4.98 -2.76
C ASP A 52 7.91 4.95 -1.86
N SER A 53 7.87 5.67 -0.73
CA SER A 53 8.79 5.55 0.41
C SER A 53 8.98 4.10 0.86
N GLN A 54 7.92 3.27 0.81
CA GLN A 54 8.00 1.84 1.14
C GLN A 54 9.02 1.09 0.26
N TYR A 55 9.21 1.55 -0.98
CA TYR A 55 10.05 0.90 -1.97
C TYR A 55 11.34 1.69 -2.28
N GLY A 56 11.78 2.53 -1.35
CA GLY A 56 12.98 3.37 -1.52
C GLY A 56 12.81 4.46 -2.58
N GLY A 57 11.58 4.79 -2.97
CA GLY A 57 11.25 5.75 -4.02
C GLY A 57 11.42 5.22 -5.45
N ILE A 58 11.01 6.05 -6.41
CA ILE A 58 11.07 5.73 -7.85
C ILE A 58 12.52 5.82 -8.34
N LYS A 59 13.04 4.72 -8.88
CA LYS A 59 14.34 4.65 -9.59
C LYS A 59 14.22 5.16 -11.03
N LYS A 60 13.14 4.80 -11.72
CA LYS A 60 12.88 5.18 -13.12
C LYS A 60 11.39 5.06 -13.43
N GLN A 61 10.83 6.02 -14.15
CA GLN A 61 9.47 5.96 -14.67
C GLN A 61 9.48 6.29 -16.17
N TYR A 62 8.68 5.58 -16.95
CA TYR A 62 8.54 5.80 -18.39
C TYR A 62 7.22 5.22 -18.92
N VAL A 63 6.83 5.62 -20.13
CA VAL A 63 5.57 5.22 -20.75
C VAL A 63 5.84 4.55 -22.09
N VAL A 64 5.25 3.38 -22.34
CA VAL A 64 5.31 2.67 -23.62
C VAL A 64 3.90 2.26 -24.02
N LYS A 65 3.40 2.76 -25.16
CA LYS A 65 2.06 2.40 -25.68
C LYS A 65 0.93 2.56 -24.64
N ALA A 66 0.92 3.69 -23.93
CA ALA A 66 0.03 4.01 -22.80
C ALA A 66 0.14 3.09 -21.57
N CYS A 67 1.16 2.23 -21.50
CA CYS A 67 1.54 1.49 -20.29
C CYS A 67 2.62 2.30 -19.54
N LYS A 68 2.28 2.83 -18.36
CA LYS A 68 3.21 3.47 -17.44
C LYS A 68 3.95 2.38 -16.67
N VAL A 69 5.27 2.38 -16.79
CA VAL A 69 6.16 1.50 -16.03
C VAL A 69 6.85 2.32 -14.96
N THR A 70 6.64 1.94 -13.71
CA THR A 70 7.35 2.48 -12.55
C THR A 70 8.30 1.41 -12.02
N ILE A 71 9.59 1.73 -12.00
CA ILE A 71 10.65 0.91 -11.41
C ILE A 71 11.05 1.59 -10.11
N TYR A 72 10.84 0.91 -8.98
CA TYR A 72 11.28 1.39 -7.67
C TYR A 72 12.75 1.03 -7.38
N ASN A 73 13.31 1.58 -6.31
CA ASN A 73 14.67 1.24 -5.87
C ASN A 73 14.72 -0.14 -5.18
N ASP A 74 13.77 -0.41 -4.30
CA ASP A 74 13.69 -1.59 -3.43
C ASP A 74 12.33 -2.31 -3.54
N GLY A 75 11.55 -1.98 -4.58
CA GLY A 75 10.22 -2.52 -4.84
C GLY A 75 10.10 -3.29 -6.16
N PRO A 76 8.93 -3.93 -6.40
CA PRO A 76 8.63 -4.59 -7.66
C PRO A 76 8.53 -3.58 -8.81
N ILE A 77 8.52 -4.06 -10.06
CA ILE A 77 8.14 -3.21 -11.20
C ILE A 77 6.62 -3.14 -11.27
N GLN A 78 6.06 -1.93 -11.24
CA GLN A 78 4.66 -1.71 -11.53
C GLN A 78 4.46 -1.39 -13.02
N MET A 79 3.47 -2.01 -13.65
CA MET A 79 3.06 -1.73 -15.03
C MET A 79 1.54 -1.54 -15.09
N VAL A 80 1.08 -0.30 -15.29
CA VAL A 80 -0.35 0.03 -15.35
C VAL A 80 -0.66 0.95 -16.51
N ASN A 81 -1.82 0.77 -17.14
CA ASN A 81 -2.26 1.65 -18.21
C ASN A 81 -2.56 3.04 -17.63
N GLU A 82 -2.05 4.10 -18.26
CA GLU A 82 -2.19 5.48 -17.76
C GLU A 82 -3.63 5.95 -17.62
N LYS A 83 -4.54 5.44 -18.45
CA LYS A 83 -5.94 5.88 -18.51
C LYS A 83 -6.87 4.97 -17.71
N THR A 84 -6.61 3.67 -17.69
CA THR A 84 -7.52 2.69 -17.06
C THR A 84 -7.00 2.15 -15.71
N GLY A 85 -5.74 2.41 -15.36
CA GLY A 85 -5.09 1.84 -14.17
C GLY A 85 -4.90 0.31 -14.20
N GLN A 86 -5.37 -0.36 -15.26
CA GLN A 86 -5.32 -1.82 -15.37
C GLN A 86 -3.89 -2.30 -15.66
N PRO A 87 -3.52 -3.51 -15.20
CA PRO A 87 -2.21 -4.08 -15.50
C PRO A 87 -1.97 -4.20 -17.00
N CYS A 88 -0.76 -3.86 -17.43
CA CYS A 88 -0.33 -3.92 -18.82
C CYS A 88 1.07 -4.52 -18.92
N ASN A 89 1.45 -4.96 -20.12
CA ASN A 89 2.78 -5.52 -20.35
C ASN A 89 3.61 -4.56 -21.21
N ALA A 90 4.81 -4.22 -20.75
CA ALA A 90 5.74 -3.32 -21.41
C ALA A 90 7.18 -3.85 -21.31
N PRO A 91 8.05 -3.53 -22.30
CA PRO A 91 9.44 -3.98 -22.28
C PRO A 91 10.20 -3.37 -21.10
N ILE A 92 10.82 -4.23 -20.30
CA ILE A 92 11.69 -3.87 -19.17
C ILE A 92 13.11 -3.57 -19.72
N PRO A 93 13.84 -2.58 -19.19
CA PRO A 93 15.23 -2.33 -19.59
C PRO A 93 16.12 -3.54 -19.28
N LYS A 94 17.00 -3.93 -20.22
CA LYS A 94 17.86 -5.12 -20.08
C LYS A 94 18.86 -5.03 -18.93
N ASP A 95 19.15 -3.81 -18.48
CA ASP A 95 20.02 -3.45 -17.36
C ASP A 95 19.29 -3.46 -16.00
N HIS A 96 17.99 -3.76 -15.96
CA HIS A 96 17.26 -3.88 -14.71
C HIS A 96 17.62 -5.18 -13.95
N GLN A 97 18.22 -5.03 -12.78
CA GLN A 97 18.48 -6.12 -11.84
C GLN A 97 17.24 -6.34 -10.96
N PHE A 98 16.61 -7.50 -11.10
CA PHE A 98 15.42 -7.91 -10.33
C PHE A 98 15.73 -8.33 -8.88
N SER A 99 16.97 -8.75 -8.63
CA SER A 99 17.49 -9.09 -7.31
C SER A 99 18.76 -8.31 -7.04
N LYS A 100 18.99 -7.94 -5.78
CA LYS A 100 20.22 -7.27 -5.33
C LYS A 100 21.06 -8.25 -4.54
N SER A 101 22.35 -8.37 -4.85
CA SER A 101 23.29 -9.11 -4.01
C SER A 101 23.40 -8.44 -2.63
N THR A 102 23.02 -9.13 -1.57
CA THR A 102 23.11 -8.64 -0.19
C THR A 102 24.47 -8.91 0.41
N ARG A 103 25.06 -10.07 0.11
CA ARG A 103 26.33 -10.52 0.67
C ARG A 103 27.01 -11.49 -0.28
N THR A 104 28.34 -11.42 -0.37
CA THR A 104 29.16 -12.45 -0.99
C THR A 104 30.26 -12.84 -0.02
N TYR A 105 30.42 -14.15 0.22
CA TYR A 105 31.40 -14.67 1.17
C TYR A 105 31.91 -16.04 0.73
N GLN A 106 33.07 -16.47 1.26
CA GLN A 106 33.60 -17.80 1.00
C GLN A 106 33.26 -18.76 2.15
N GLU A 107 32.78 -19.94 1.79
CA GLU A 107 32.46 -21.02 2.72
C GLU A 107 32.86 -22.37 2.09
N ASN A 108 33.64 -23.19 2.81
CA ASN A 108 34.05 -24.53 2.39
C ASN A 108 34.71 -24.62 0.98
N GLY A 109 35.41 -23.56 0.57
CA GLY A 109 36.07 -23.44 -0.74
C GLY A 109 35.14 -23.01 -1.89
N CYS A 110 33.89 -22.65 -1.59
CA CYS A 110 32.91 -22.13 -2.54
C CYS A 110 32.60 -20.66 -2.23
N THR A 111 32.31 -19.89 -3.28
CA THR A 111 31.78 -18.52 -3.15
C THR A 111 30.26 -18.61 -3.05
N ILE A 112 29.69 -18.14 -1.94
CA ILE A 112 28.25 -17.99 -1.77
C ILE A 112 27.90 -16.52 -2.00
N THR A 113 26.95 -16.27 -2.89
CA THR A 113 26.33 -14.95 -3.10
C THR A 113 24.86 -15.03 -2.72
N GLU A 114 24.49 -14.31 -1.67
CA GLU A 114 23.12 -14.10 -1.24
C GLU A 114 22.52 -12.93 -2.01
N PHE A 115 21.24 -13.04 -2.33
CA PHE A 115 20.43 -12.03 -2.99
C PHE A 115 19.15 -11.77 -2.19
N ALA A 116 18.69 -10.52 -2.17
CA ALA A 116 17.34 -10.16 -1.75
C ALA A 116 16.53 -9.70 -2.94
N ALA A 117 15.29 -10.16 -3.02
CA ALA A 117 14.25 -9.64 -3.89
C ALA A 117 13.38 -8.61 -3.14
N ALA A 118 12.61 -7.83 -3.90
CA ALA A 118 11.76 -6.76 -3.38
C ALA A 118 10.58 -7.22 -2.50
N ASP A 119 10.23 -8.50 -2.54
CA ASP A 119 9.21 -9.12 -1.68
C ASP A 119 9.79 -9.63 -0.34
N GLY A 120 11.09 -9.41 -0.09
CA GLY A 120 11.80 -9.93 1.08
C GLY A 120 12.19 -11.41 0.96
N SER A 121 11.92 -12.07 -0.18
CA SER A 121 12.47 -13.39 -0.43
C SER A 121 13.98 -13.32 -0.66
N GLY A 122 14.70 -14.28 -0.10
CA GLY A 122 16.13 -14.45 -0.26
C GLY A 122 16.45 -15.63 -1.18
N ASP A 123 17.44 -15.46 -2.04
CA ASP A 123 18.02 -16.53 -2.86
C ASP A 123 19.54 -16.58 -2.62
N ALA A 124 20.19 -17.71 -2.87
CA ALA A 124 21.62 -17.87 -2.70
C ALA A 124 22.23 -18.77 -3.78
N MET A 125 23.18 -18.22 -4.54
CA MET A 125 23.99 -18.98 -5.49
C MET A 125 25.30 -19.42 -4.84
N MET A 126 25.67 -20.68 -5.03
CA MET A 126 26.95 -21.26 -4.59
C MET A 126 27.80 -21.62 -5.80
N ASP A 127 28.94 -20.95 -5.97
CA ASP A 127 29.96 -21.27 -6.97
C ASP A 127 31.15 -21.98 -6.32
N CYS A 128 31.28 -23.28 -6.57
CA CYS A 128 32.39 -24.11 -6.11
C CYS A 128 33.51 -24.28 -7.15
N SER A 129 33.52 -23.52 -8.26
CA SER A 129 34.48 -23.71 -9.36
C SER A 129 35.95 -23.51 -8.98
N GLN A 130 36.21 -22.82 -7.86
CA GLN A 130 37.56 -22.60 -7.31
C GLN A 130 37.98 -23.66 -6.28
N LYS A 131 37.12 -24.64 -5.98
CA LYS A 131 37.39 -25.72 -5.03
C LYS A 131 38.30 -26.77 -5.66
N LYS A 132 39.58 -26.73 -5.28
CA LYS A 132 40.59 -27.75 -5.59
C LYS A 132 40.44 -29.01 -4.73
#